data_AF-A0A7J9B1N1-F1
#
_entry.id   AF-A0A7J9B1N1-F1
#
_cell.length_a   1.000
_cell.length_b   1.000
_cell.length_c   1.000
_cell.angle_alpha   90.00
_cell.angle_beta   90.00
_cell.angle_gamma   90.00
#
_symmetry.space_group_name_H-M   'P 1'
#
loop_
_entity.id
_entity.type
_entity.pdbx_description
1 polymer ?
#
loop_
_entity_poly.entity_id
_entity_poly.type
_entity_poly.pdbx_seq_one_letter_code
_entity_poly.pdbx_strand_id
1 'polypeptide(L)' 'MNNEIVGWVAIVRSDSGHFVCCIIGFKSGILDPFMTEVIAACEAFLSFHSWHAKNAILEIDNRRLWDAYVASC' A
#
# COMPACT_ATOMS: atom_id res chain seq x y z
N MET A 1 -1.50 29.37 1.59
CA MET A 1 -0.96 28.04 1.94
C MET A 1 -1.85 27.03 1.22
N ASN A 2 -1.31 26.23 0.30
CA ASN A 2 -2.12 25.24 -0.40
C ASN A 2 -2.48 24.11 0.57
N ASN A 3 -3.76 23.97 0.88
CA ASN A 3 -4.29 22.83 1.64
C ASN A 3 -4.44 21.62 0.73
N GLU A 4 -3.34 21.19 0.10
CA GLU A 4 -3.33 19.94 -0.65
C GLU A 4 -3.36 18.77 0.33
N ILE A 5 -4.22 17.81 0.03
CA ILE A 5 -4.38 16.57 0.80
C ILE A 5 -3.92 15.45 -0.11
N VAL A 6 -3.01 14.64 0.38
CA VAL A 6 -2.57 13.42 -0.30
C VAL A 6 -3.08 12.23 0.50
N GLY A 7 -3.67 11.27 -0.20
CA GLY A 7 -4.21 10.04 0.37
C GLY A 7 -3.64 8.82 -0.32
N TRP A 8 -3.76 7.69 0.36
CA TRP A 8 -3.38 6.38 -0.15
C TRP A 8 -4.38 5.34 0.32
N VAL A 9 -4.47 4.24 -0.43
CA VAL A 9 -5.34 3.11 -0.12
C VAL A 9 -4.68 1.80 -0.54
N ALA A 10 -4.80 0.78 0.29
CA ALA A 10 -4.55 -0.60 -0.07
C ALA A 10 -5.84 -1.42 0.08
N ILE A 11 -6.16 -2.24 -0.93
CA ILE A 11 -7.32 -3.11 -0.93
C ILE A 11 -6.86 -4.52 -0.57
N VAL A 12 -7.49 -5.11 0.45
CA VAL A 12 -7.21 -6.47 0.87
C VAL A 12 -8.31 -7.40 0.36
N ARG A 13 -7.89 -8.46 -0.33
CA ARG A 13 -8.76 -9.53 -0.80
C ARG A 13 -8.31 -10.87 -0.21
N SER A 14 -9.25 -11.80 -0.07
CA SER A 14 -8.95 -13.20 0.22
C SER A 14 -8.27 -13.86 -0.99
N ASP A 15 -7.76 -15.06 -0.79
CA ASP A 15 -7.25 -15.94 -1.85
C ASP A 15 -8.30 -16.30 -2.92
N SER A 16 -9.57 -16.31 -2.54
CA SER A 16 -10.75 -16.46 -3.41
C SER A 16 -11.14 -15.17 -4.13
N GLY A 17 -10.40 -14.07 -3.93
CA GLY A 17 -10.66 -12.77 -4.56
C GLY A 17 -11.78 -11.95 -3.91
N HIS A 18 -12.38 -12.42 -2.82
CA HIS A 18 -13.41 -11.66 -2.10
C HIS A 18 -12.79 -10.48 -1.37
N PHE A 19 -13.48 -9.35 -1.41
CA PHE A 19 -13.11 -8.17 -0.63
C PHE A 19 -13.13 -8.49 0.88
N VAL A 20 -12.07 -8.10 1.59
CA VAL A 20 -11.96 -8.24 3.05
C VAL A 20 -12.04 -6.87 3.71
N CYS A 21 -11.12 -5.97 3.37
CA CYS A 21 -11.08 -4.62 3.92
C CYS A 21 -10.27 -3.65 3.04
N CYS A 22 -10.32 -2.37 3.40
CA CYS A 22 -9.42 -1.33 2.87
C CYS A 22 -8.59 -0.77 4.02
N ILE A 23 -7.32 -0.46 3.73
CA ILE A 23 -6.43 0.30 4.61
C ILE A 23 -6.25 1.66 3.95
N ILE A 24 -6.65 2.72 4.65
CA ILE A 24 -6.74 4.08 4.08
C ILE A 24 -6.02 5.05 5.01
N GLY A 25 -5.21 5.92 4.42
CA GLY A 25 -4.56 7.02 5.13
C GLY A 25 -4.55 8.29 4.30
N PHE A 26 -4.35 9.42 4.98
CA PHE A 26 -4.16 10.72 4.35
C PHE A 26 -3.28 11.61 5.21
N LYS A 27 -2.66 12.60 4.57
CA LYS A 27 -1.95 13.66 5.27
C LYS A 27 -2.10 15.00 4.56
N SER A 28 -1.89 16.08 5.30
CA SER A 28 -1.77 17.41 4.72
C SER A 28 -0.38 17.62 4.08
N GLY A 29 -0.36 18.42 3.01
CA GLY A 29 0.84 18.77 2.27
C GLY A 29 1.06 17.89 1.04
N ILE A 30 2.20 18.11 0.39
CA ILE A 30 2.54 17.45 -0.88
C ILE A 30 3.39 16.22 -0.59
N LEU A 31 3.09 15.12 -1.26
CA LEU A 31 3.89 13.91 -1.27
C LEU A 31 4.00 13.41 -2.70
N ASP A 32 5.20 12.94 -3.05
CA ASP A 32 5.46 12.32 -4.35
C ASP A 32 4.55 11.09 -4.54
N PRO A 33 3.90 10.91 -5.71
CA PRO A 33 3.00 9.80 -5.96
C PRO A 33 3.61 8.42 -5.68
N PHE A 34 4.88 8.23 -6.00
CA PHE A 34 5.59 6.98 -5.71
C PHE A 34 5.75 6.76 -4.20
N MET A 35 6.01 7.81 -3.43
CA MET A 35 6.06 7.71 -1.97
C MET A 35 4.70 7.34 -1.35
N THR A 36 3.58 7.83 -1.91
CA THR A 36 2.24 7.40 -1.46
C THR A 36 2.01 5.91 -1.63
N GLU A 37 2.45 5.34 -2.74
CA GLU A 37 2.30 3.91 -2.99
C GLU A 37 3.22 3.07 -2.09
N VAL A 38 4.44 3.53 -1.83
CA VAL A 38 5.34 2.91 -0.85
C VAL A 38 4.67 2.87 0.53
N ILE A 39 4.05 3.97 0.96
CA ILE A 39 3.32 4.03 2.24
C ILE A 39 2.14 3.04 2.24
N ALA A 40 1.35 3.01 1.16
CA ALA A 40 0.22 2.08 1.03
C ALA A 40 0.67 0.62 1.17
N ALA A 41 1.76 0.23 0.51
CA ALA A 41 2.32 -1.11 0.59
C ALA A 41 2.83 -1.42 2.01
N CYS A 42 3.54 -0.49 2.65
CA CYS A 42 4.03 -0.66 4.02
C CYS A 42 2.88 -0.84 5.04
N GLU A 43 1.84 -0.03 4.96
CA GLU A 43 0.68 -0.16 5.85
C GLU A 43 -0.10 -1.47 5.61
N ALA A 44 -0.17 -1.93 4.36
CA ALA A 44 -0.70 -3.24 4.03
C ALA A 44 0.11 -4.35 4.70
N PHE A 45 1.44 -4.36 4.56
CA PHE A 45 2.30 -5.36 5.19
C PHE A 45 2.21 -5.36 6.72
N LEU A 46 2.21 -4.19 7.35
CA LEU A 46 2.04 -4.07 8.80
C LEU A 46 0.71 -4.66 9.28
N SER A 47 -0.37 -4.43 8.51
CA SER A 47 -1.68 -4.98 8.81
C SER A 47 -1.69 -6.50 8.68
N PHE A 48 -1.12 -7.06 7.61
CA PHE A 48 -0.98 -8.51 7.43
C PHE A 48 -0.17 -9.16 8.55
N HIS A 49 0.91 -8.51 8.99
CA HIS A 49 1.70 -8.97 10.13
C HIS A 49 0.85 -9.04 11.41
N SER A 50 0.04 -8.01 11.67
CA SER A 50 -0.88 -7.99 12.83
C SER A 50 -1.96 -9.07 12.79
N TRP A 51 -2.33 -9.54 11.59
CA TRP A 51 -3.29 -10.63 11.40
C TRP A 51 -2.64 -12.02 11.42
N HIS A 52 -1.33 -12.09 11.67
CA HIS A 52 -0.55 -13.33 11.58
C HIS A 52 -0.68 -14.03 10.22
N ALA A 53 -0.92 -13.27 9.15
CA ALA A 53 -0.96 -13.80 7.80
C ALA A 53 0.45 -14.27 7.39
N LYS A 54 0.55 -15.49 6.87
CA LYS A 54 1.84 -16.08 6.45
C LYS A 54 2.20 -15.78 5.01
N ASN A 55 1.19 -15.62 4.16
CA ASN A 55 1.34 -15.42 2.73
C ASN A 55 0.53 -14.19 2.31
N ALA A 56 1.11 -13.36 1.47
CA ALA A 56 0.47 -12.22 0.85
C ALA A 56 0.97 -12.09 -0.59
N ILE A 57 0.07 -11.69 -1.49
CA ILE A 57 0.43 -11.27 -2.84
C ILE A 57 0.25 -9.76 -2.88
N LEU A 58 1.31 -9.04 -3.24
CA LEU A 58 1.24 -7.60 -3.46
C LEU A 58 1.01 -7.35 -4.94
N GLU A 59 -0.17 -6.85 -5.29
CA GLU A 59 -0.51 -6.39 -6.63
C GLU A 59 -0.32 -4.88 -6.73
N ILE A 60 0.54 -4.43 -7.64
CA ILE A 60 0.87 -3.03 -7.88
C ILE A 60 0.94 -2.78 -9.39
N ASP A 61 0.55 -1.57 -9.82
CA ASP A 61 0.64 -1.12 -11.21
C ASP A 61 1.89 -0.25 -11.48
N ASN A 62 2.58 0.18 -10.43
CA ASN A 62 3.78 0.99 -10.53
C ASN A 62 5.05 0.17 -10.70
N ARG A 63 5.61 0.27 -11.91
CA ARG A 63 6.83 -0.43 -12.29
C ARG A 63 8.03 -0.08 -11.42
N ARG A 64 8.17 1.19 -11.00
CA ARG A 64 9.29 1.63 -10.17
C ARG A 64 9.25 1.00 -8.78
N LEU A 65 8.05 0.85 -8.21
CA LEU A 65 7.87 0.17 -6.92
C LEU A 65 8.16 -1.32 -7.05
N TRP A 66 7.70 -1.95 -8.13
CA TRP A 66 8.01 -3.36 -8.42
C TRP A 66 9.52 -3.61 -8.51
N ASP A 67 10.22 -2.82 -9.32
CA ASP A 67 11.67 -2.97 -9.52
C ASP A 67 12.44 -2.74 -8.20
N ALA A 68 12.01 -1.78 -7.38
CA ALA A 68 12.60 -1.54 -6.06
C ALA A 68 12.36 -2.70 -5.07
N TYR A 69 11.15 -3.28 -5.07
CA TYR A 69 10.82 -4.43 -4.23
C TYR A 69 11.65 -5.66 -4.60
N VAL A 70 11.73 -5.99 -5.89
CA VAL A 70 12.52 -7.14 -6.38
C VAL A 70 14.01 -6.98 -6.06
N ALA A 71 14.56 -5.77 -6.18
CA ALA A 71 15.97 -5.53 -5.85
C ALA A 71 16.29 -5.67 -4.34
N SER A 72 15.27 -5.65 -3.48
CA SER A 72 15.42 -5.79 -2.02
C SER A 72 15.27 -7.22 -1.49
N CYS A 73 14.87 -8.15 -2.36
CA CYS A 73 14.69 -9.58 -2.07
C CYS A 73 15.94 -10.38 -2.45
#